data_AF-F9PM85-F1
#
_entry.id   AF-F9PM85-F1
#
_cell.length_a   1.000
_cell.length_b   1.000
_cell.length_c   1.000
_cell.angle_alpha   90.00
_cell.angle_beta   90.00
_cell.angle_gamma   90.00
#
_symmetry.space_group_name_H-M   'P 1'
#
loop_
_entity.id
_entity.type
_entity.pdbx_description
1 polymer ?
#
loop_
_entity_poly.entity_id
_entity_poly.type
_entity_poly.pdbx_seq_one_letter_code
_entity_poly.pdbx_strand_id
1 'polypeptide(L)'
;MPAQASHVISDLERRGPGVRLLTLPLVLSLMVTACHSNSRASSSSTAPPMSPTSLTVEQMEDCQHKASDWMSNPESQDPSYLPAQGADICVIQSFNAENQESTLIARYEASNKEPKWAMSLTPRIAAYGRDENDADVQSAQELAGDVLRSRAAGYATVSPNGKYLSLVLRPPEVADDSPRPARQTPAVPAEQRTTVVVLDAVSGKPVRTVEVSGLVLGQALTSDSLAVETADAYYPAGAGKGRISIFSLTEPSAPPTSFTTGLWLAGSGKSSLLLSSQPAHSHDTATTSTVTQVDLHGKHLATFTNSSEILLGGWVRRCTYLPDEDRIRWEVVDTNSGTVYNEDTDSAVARRVPTGPGLLISQVVINDKGYREAGTPRFWLSAADDGHHHTENLEQFKNN
;
A
#
# COMPACT_ATOMS: atom_id res chain seq x y z
N MET A 1 57.96 39.26 13.58
CA MET A 1 57.39 40.46 14.25
C MET A 1 55.89 40.24 14.39
N PRO A 2 55.21 40.75 15.43
CA PRO A 2 55.49 40.50 16.86
C PRO A 2 54.38 39.69 17.57
N ALA A 3 54.71 39.13 18.76
CA ALA A 3 53.99 39.13 20.07
C ALA A 3 52.43 39.03 20.16
N GLN A 4 51.77 38.50 21.21
CA GLN A 4 52.05 37.76 22.49
C GLN A 4 50.68 37.25 23.03
N ALA A 5 50.46 36.40 24.06
CA ALA A 5 51.21 35.65 25.08
C ALA A 5 50.50 34.24 25.25
N SER A 6 50.69 33.28 26.19
CA SER A 6 51.19 33.14 27.59
C SER A 6 50.28 33.75 28.69
N HIS A 7 49.99 33.13 29.85
CA HIS A 7 50.47 31.91 30.54
C HIS A 7 49.28 31.01 31.03
N VAL A 8 49.33 29.73 31.45
CA VAL A 8 50.10 28.96 32.49
C VAL A 8 49.95 29.57 33.91
N ILE A 9 49.51 28.91 35.01
CA ILE A 9 50.06 27.80 35.85
C ILE A 9 48.91 27.37 36.82
N SER A 10 48.46 26.10 36.92
CA SER A 10 48.90 24.94 37.75
C SER A 10 48.36 24.84 39.21
N ASP A 11 48.40 23.61 39.74
CA ASP A 11 48.03 23.03 41.06
C ASP A 11 48.33 23.87 42.35
N LEU A 12 47.81 23.56 43.56
CA LEU A 12 48.00 22.30 44.31
C LEU A 12 47.26 22.21 45.68
N GLU A 13 46.87 20.97 46.09
CA GLU A 13 46.60 20.51 47.48
C GLU A 13 45.40 21.13 48.27
N ARG A 14 44.92 20.61 49.42
CA ARG A 14 45.45 19.62 50.39
C ARG A 14 44.33 18.79 51.10
N ARG A 15 44.69 17.69 51.80
CA ARG A 15 43.79 16.84 52.63
C ARG A 15 43.60 17.38 54.07
N GLY A 16 42.44 17.12 54.70
CA GLY A 16 42.19 17.33 56.15
C GLY A 16 40.89 16.64 56.65
N PRO A 17 40.73 16.27 57.95
CA PRO A 17 39.67 15.35 58.40
C PRO A 17 38.61 15.90 59.38
N GLY A 18 37.49 15.17 59.55
CA GLY A 18 36.39 15.43 60.50
C GLY A 18 35.17 16.08 59.86
N VAL A 19 33.93 15.97 60.36
CA VAL A 19 33.39 15.35 61.58
C VAL A 19 32.03 14.68 61.26
N ARG A 20 31.62 13.63 62.01
CA ARG A 20 30.25 13.06 61.90
C ARG A 20 29.20 13.99 62.49
N LEU A 21 28.19 14.38 61.70
CA LEU A 21 26.85 14.71 62.20
C LEU A 21 25.84 13.73 61.61
N LEU A 22 24.94 13.21 62.45
CA LEU A 22 23.74 12.50 62.02
C LEU A 22 22.59 13.49 61.90
N THR A 23 22.08 13.69 60.69
CA THR A 23 20.85 14.42 60.43
C THR A 23 19.83 13.46 59.79
N LEU A 24 18.71 13.21 60.48
CA LEU A 24 17.57 12.50 59.91
C LEU A 24 16.69 13.50 59.16
N PRO A 25 16.49 13.36 57.83
CA PRO A 25 15.32 13.91 57.16
C PRO A 25 14.12 12.99 57.42
N LEU A 26 13.04 13.53 57.98
CA LEU A 26 11.79 12.79 58.18
C LEU A 26 11.08 12.62 56.83
N VAL A 27 11.27 11.48 56.16
CA VAL A 27 10.63 11.19 54.86
C VAL A 27 9.15 10.91 55.06
N LEU A 28 8.31 11.90 54.74
CA LEU A 28 6.86 11.78 54.79
C LEU A 28 6.36 11.02 53.55
N SER A 29 6.08 9.72 53.69
CA SER A 29 5.65 8.86 52.59
C SER A 29 4.17 9.11 52.22
N LEU A 30 3.91 10.09 51.35
CA LEU A 30 2.60 10.20 50.71
C LEU A 30 2.41 9.07 49.70
N MET A 31 1.62 8.07 50.10
CA MET A 31 1.11 7.03 49.21
C MET A 31 0.09 7.64 48.24
N VAL A 32 0.57 8.22 47.14
CA VAL A 32 -0.29 8.60 46.01
C VAL A 32 -0.66 7.32 45.26
N THR A 33 -1.77 6.70 45.67
CA THR A 33 -2.39 5.56 44.98
C THR A 33 -2.95 6.04 43.64
N ALA A 34 -2.07 6.19 42.65
CA ALA A 34 -2.43 6.60 41.29
C ALA A 34 -3.15 5.45 40.57
N CYS A 35 -4.45 5.33 40.83
CA CYS A 35 -5.37 4.46 40.11
C CYS A 35 -5.35 4.82 38.62
N HIS A 36 -4.47 4.16 37.86
CA HIS A 36 -4.49 4.19 36.40
C HIS A 36 -5.69 3.37 35.95
N SER A 37 -6.83 4.06 35.81
CA SER A 37 -8.04 3.53 35.22
C SER A 37 -7.79 3.21 33.75
N ASN A 38 -7.25 2.02 33.47
CA ASN A 38 -7.19 1.42 32.13
C ASN A 38 -8.62 1.02 31.71
N SER A 39 -9.44 2.04 31.49
CA SER A 39 -10.83 1.97 31.07
C SER A 39 -11.11 2.92 29.90
N ARG A 40 -10.11 3.14 29.04
CA ARG A 40 -10.39 3.44 27.62
C ARG A 40 -10.92 2.14 27.03
N ALA A 41 -12.24 2.01 27.04
CA ALA A 41 -12.92 0.82 26.52
C ALA A 41 -12.47 0.57 25.09
N SER A 42 -12.28 -0.70 24.72
CA SER A 42 -12.23 -1.08 23.32
C SER A 42 -13.56 -0.70 22.69
N SER A 43 -13.57 0.36 21.89
CA SER A 43 -14.65 0.64 20.95
C SER A 43 -14.86 -0.63 20.14
N SER A 44 -16.07 -1.18 20.18
CA SER A 44 -16.42 -2.36 19.40
C SER A 44 -16.17 -2.07 17.93
N SER A 45 -15.19 -2.75 17.32
CA SER A 45 -14.84 -2.60 15.91
C SER A 45 -16.08 -2.98 15.09
N THR A 46 -16.84 -1.95 14.74
CA THR A 46 -18.12 -2.05 14.04
C THR A 46 -17.77 -1.94 12.57
N ALA A 47 -18.23 -2.90 11.76
CA ALA A 47 -17.96 -2.85 10.32
C ALA A 47 -18.41 -1.48 9.76
N PRO A 48 -17.56 -0.80 8.97
CA PRO A 48 -17.85 0.56 8.52
C PRO A 48 -19.16 0.57 7.71
N PRO A 49 -19.97 1.64 7.82
CA PRO A 49 -21.24 1.74 7.12
C PRO A 49 -21.06 1.57 5.61
N MET A 50 -21.73 0.55 5.08
CA MET A 50 -21.73 0.14 3.68
C MET A 50 -23.17 -0.02 3.22
N SER A 51 -23.53 0.68 2.15
CA SER A 51 -24.88 0.65 1.57
C SER A 51 -24.81 0.38 0.07
N PRO A 52 -25.67 -0.49 -0.50
CA PRO A 52 -25.86 -0.58 -1.93
C PRO A 52 -26.27 0.78 -2.51
N THR A 53 -25.73 1.15 -3.67
CA THR A 53 -26.06 2.41 -4.35
C THR A 53 -26.23 2.21 -5.84
N SER A 54 -27.07 3.02 -6.47
CA SER A 54 -26.94 3.34 -7.90
C SER A 54 -25.81 4.34 -8.11
N LEU A 55 -25.24 4.38 -9.32
CA LEU A 55 -24.37 5.48 -9.75
C LEU A 55 -25.21 6.57 -10.42
N THR A 56 -24.74 7.82 -10.37
CA THR A 56 -25.14 8.87 -11.33
C THR A 56 -24.49 8.62 -12.69
N VAL A 57 -24.97 9.30 -13.74
CA VAL A 57 -24.31 9.29 -15.06
C VAL A 57 -22.86 9.79 -14.94
N GLU A 58 -22.64 10.87 -14.19
CA GLU A 58 -21.32 11.45 -13.93
C GLU A 58 -20.37 10.45 -13.24
N GLN A 59 -20.85 9.67 -12.26
CA GLN A 59 -20.05 8.63 -11.60
C GLN A 59 -19.75 7.45 -12.55
N MET A 60 -20.65 7.13 -13.49
CA MET A 60 -20.37 6.12 -14.52
C MET A 60 -19.34 6.63 -15.54
N GLU A 61 -19.41 7.91 -15.92
CA GLU A 61 -18.46 8.57 -16.82
C GLU A 61 -17.07 8.69 -16.19
N ASP A 62 -16.94 9.04 -14.91
CA ASP A 62 -15.65 9.03 -14.19
C ASP A 62 -15.06 7.62 -14.10
N CYS A 63 -15.86 6.61 -13.74
CA CYS A 63 -15.40 5.21 -13.79
C CYS A 63 -14.95 4.78 -15.20
N GLN A 64 -15.57 5.28 -16.27
CA GLN A 64 -15.16 5.03 -17.66
C GLN A 64 -13.90 5.82 -18.06
N HIS A 65 -13.72 7.04 -17.54
CA HIS A 65 -12.49 7.82 -17.72
C HIS A 65 -11.32 7.12 -17.01
N LYS A 66 -11.47 6.76 -15.73
CA LYS A 66 -10.48 6.01 -14.94
C LYS A 66 -10.15 4.65 -15.57
N ALA A 67 -11.13 3.95 -16.16
CA ALA A 67 -10.88 2.74 -16.95
C ALA A 67 -9.99 3.03 -18.18
N SER A 68 -10.27 4.12 -18.89
CA SER A 68 -9.56 4.53 -20.10
C SER A 68 -8.14 5.04 -19.80
N ASP A 69 -7.95 5.76 -18.70
CA ASP A 69 -6.64 6.14 -18.15
C ASP A 69 -5.83 4.90 -17.77
N TRP A 70 -6.43 3.93 -17.05
CA TRP A 70 -5.79 2.64 -16.77
C TRP A 70 -5.41 1.91 -18.06
N MET A 71 -6.25 1.92 -19.09
CA MET A 71 -5.97 1.23 -20.35
C MET A 71 -4.91 1.92 -21.22
N SER A 72 -4.80 3.25 -21.13
CA SER A 72 -3.87 4.07 -21.92
C SER A 72 -2.53 4.28 -21.20
N ASN A 73 -2.54 4.33 -19.87
CA ASN A 73 -1.38 4.43 -19.00
C ASN A 73 -1.48 3.37 -17.85
N PRO A 74 -1.25 2.09 -18.15
CA PRO A 74 -1.25 1.02 -17.15
C PRO A 74 -0.11 1.14 -16.13
N GLU A 75 0.94 1.91 -16.44
CA GLU A 75 2.06 2.25 -15.53
C GLU A 75 1.73 3.42 -14.59
N SER A 76 0.55 4.03 -14.71
CA SER A 76 0.00 4.89 -13.66
C SER A 76 -0.08 4.13 -12.33
N GLN A 77 0.20 4.79 -11.22
CA GLN A 77 0.13 4.13 -9.91
C GLN A 77 -1.29 4.14 -9.33
N ASP A 78 -2.13 5.13 -9.65
CA ASP A 78 -3.43 5.35 -8.97
C ASP A 78 -4.39 4.14 -9.09
N PRO A 79 -4.75 3.42 -8.01
CA PRO A 79 -5.57 2.21 -8.06
C PRO A 79 -7.09 2.46 -8.15
N SER A 80 -7.53 3.54 -8.81
CA SER A 80 -8.97 3.82 -9.01
C SER A 80 -9.69 2.81 -9.92
N TYR A 81 -8.94 1.94 -10.60
CA TYR A 81 -9.45 0.87 -11.46
C TYR A 81 -8.58 -0.38 -11.29
N LEU A 82 -9.20 -1.53 -10.96
CA LEU A 82 -8.49 -2.75 -10.55
C LEU A 82 -9.02 -4.01 -11.28
N PRO A 83 -8.14 -4.87 -11.84
CA PRO A 83 -8.55 -6.09 -12.57
C PRO A 83 -8.95 -7.23 -11.62
N ALA A 84 -10.22 -7.59 -11.60
CA ALA A 84 -10.79 -8.68 -10.79
C ALA A 84 -11.27 -9.86 -11.64
N GLN A 85 -11.71 -10.96 -11.00
CA GLN A 85 -12.10 -12.17 -11.71
C GLN A 85 -13.34 -11.91 -12.58
N GLY A 86 -13.16 -12.01 -13.92
CA GLY A 86 -14.21 -11.76 -14.91
C GLY A 86 -14.79 -10.34 -14.95
N ALA A 87 -14.14 -9.35 -14.32
CA ALA A 87 -14.62 -7.96 -14.25
C ALA A 87 -13.52 -7.00 -13.80
N ASP A 88 -13.68 -5.72 -14.08
CA ASP A 88 -12.92 -4.67 -13.40
C ASP A 88 -13.71 -4.14 -12.19
N ILE A 89 -13.01 -3.53 -11.23
CA ILE A 89 -13.59 -2.77 -10.14
C ILE A 89 -13.12 -1.33 -10.23
N CYS A 90 -14.08 -0.41 -10.32
CA CYS A 90 -13.87 1.03 -10.13
C CYS A 90 -13.91 1.36 -8.63
N VAL A 91 -12.99 2.21 -8.17
CA VAL A 91 -12.90 2.72 -6.79
C VAL A 91 -12.65 4.23 -6.86
N ILE A 92 -13.66 5.05 -6.54
CA ILE A 92 -13.56 6.52 -6.64
C ILE A 92 -14.05 7.19 -5.35
N GLN A 93 -13.44 8.34 -5.03
CA GLN A 93 -13.91 9.19 -3.93
C GLN A 93 -15.26 9.82 -4.32
N SER A 94 -16.18 9.92 -3.37
CA SER A 94 -17.50 10.50 -3.62
C SER A 94 -18.12 11.03 -2.32
N PHE A 95 -19.31 11.60 -2.43
CA PHE A 95 -20.13 11.95 -1.25
C PHE A 95 -21.33 11.00 -1.16
N ASN A 96 -21.71 10.62 0.06
CA ASN A 96 -22.91 9.82 0.29
C ASN A 96 -24.19 10.69 0.30
N ALA A 97 -25.36 10.05 0.45
CA ALA A 97 -26.66 10.75 0.44
C ALA A 97 -26.86 11.75 1.61
N GLU A 98 -26.00 11.71 2.64
CA GLU A 98 -25.96 12.67 3.76
C GLU A 98 -24.90 13.76 3.55
N ASN A 99 -24.32 13.85 2.34
CA ASN A 99 -23.22 14.74 1.95
C ASN A 99 -21.94 14.56 2.81
N GLN A 100 -21.70 13.34 3.30
CA GLN A 100 -20.45 12.97 3.98
C GLN A 100 -19.47 12.33 3.00
N GLU A 101 -18.17 12.42 3.28
CA GLU A 101 -17.13 11.78 2.48
C GLU A 101 -17.26 10.25 2.46
N SER A 102 -17.20 9.68 1.26
CA SER A 102 -17.37 8.25 1.04
C SER A 102 -16.45 7.74 -0.07
N THR A 103 -16.55 6.46 -0.36
CA THR A 103 -15.96 5.83 -1.54
C THR A 103 -17.04 5.04 -2.25
N LEU A 104 -17.19 5.31 -3.54
CA LEU A 104 -18.02 4.52 -4.42
C LEU A 104 -17.18 3.39 -5.02
N ILE A 105 -17.68 2.17 -4.89
CA ILE A 105 -17.04 0.94 -5.38
C ILE A 105 -18.03 0.27 -6.32
N ALA A 106 -17.62 -0.04 -7.56
CA ALA A 106 -18.52 -0.57 -8.58
C ALA A 106 -17.84 -1.63 -9.47
N ARG A 107 -18.52 -2.75 -9.71
CA ARG A 107 -17.98 -3.90 -10.48
C ARG A 107 -18.53 -3.96 -11.90
N TYR A 108 -17.66 -3.94 -12.91
CA TYR A 108 -17.99 -3.90 -14.33
C TYR A 108 -17.51 -5.16 -15.07
N GLU A 109 -18.39 -5.88 -15.78
CA GLU A 109 -17.93 -6.91 -16.75
C GLU A 109 -17.08 -6.29 -17.88
N ALA A 110 -17.48 -5.10 -18.30
CA ALA A 110 -16.80 -4.21 -19.24
C ALA A 110 -17.20 -2.77 -18.90
N SER A 111 -16.31 -1.80 -19.11
CA SER A 111 -16.51 -0.39 -18.73
C SER A 111 -17.75 0.25 -19.37
N ASN A 112 -18.13 -0.18 -20.57
CA ASN A 112 -19.30 0.32 -21.31
C ASN A 112 -20.65 -0.30 -20.90
N LYS A 113 -20.71 -1.09 -19.82
CA LYS A 113 -21.94 -1.66 -19.25
C LYS A 113 -22.32 -0.98 -17.94
N GLU A 114 -23.57 -1.16 -17.53
CA GLU A 114 -23.98 -0.92 -16.13
C GLU A 114 -23.19 -1.85 -15.17
N PRO A 115 -22.86 -1.38 -13.96
CA PRO A 115 -22.18 -2.19 -12.96
C PRO A 115 -23.09 -3.31 -12.42
N LYS A 116 -22.51 -4.48 -12.14
CA LYS A 116 -23.23 -5.66 -11.58
C LYS A 116 -23.64 -5.49 -10.13
N TRP A 117 -22.85 -4.71 -9.40
CA TRP A 117 -23.19 -4.14 -8.11
C TRP A 117 -22.39 -2.86 -7.93
N ALA A 118 -22.93 -1.95 -7.13
CA ALA A 118 -22.20 -0.81 -6.61
C ALA A 118 -22.62 -0.53 -5.17
N MET A 119 -21.70 0.06 -4.41
CA MET A 119 -21.87 0.38 -3.01
C MET A 119 -21.16 1.69 -2.65
N SER A 120 -21.74 2.41 -1.70
CA SER A 120 -21.08 3.50 -0.99
C SER A 120 -20.55 2.99 0.34
N LEU A 121 -19.27 3.25 0.61
CA LEU A 121 -18.55 2.93 1.84
C LEU A 121 -18.17 4.22 2.54
N THR A 122 -18.44 4.34 3.84
CA THR A 122 -18.10 5.50 4.67
C THR A 122 -17.31 5.02 5.90
N PRO A 123 -16.19 5.67 6.30
CA PRO A 123 -15.58 6.86 5.70
C PRO A 123 -14.90 6.56 4.36
N ARG A 124 -14.46 7.62 3.66
CA ARG A 124 -13.68 7.52 2.42
C ARG A 124 -12.39 6.69 2.61
N ILE A 125 -11.88 6.13 1.52
CA ILE A 125 -10.53 5.55 1.41
C ILE A 125 -9.43 6.54 1.82
N ALA A 126 -8.32 6.01 2.33
CA ALA A 126 -7.09 6.75 2.66
C ALA A 126 -6.28 7.18 1.41
N ALA A 127 -6.98 7.56 0.33
CA ALA A 127 -6.38 8.07 -0.90
C ALA A 127 -6.21 9.59 -0.84
N TYR A 128 -5.18 10.09 -1.53
CA TYR A 128 -4.85 11.50 -1.63
C TYR A 128 -5.46 12.14 -2.89
N GLY A 129 -6.26 13.20 -2.70
CA GLY A 129 -6.65 14.15 -3.74
C GLY A 129 -5.77 15.41 -3.68
N ARG A 130 -5.45 16.02 -4.83
CA ARG A 130 -4.44 17.09 -4.93
C ARG A 130 -4.99 18.51 -4.69
N ASP A 131 -5.87 18.66 -3.72
CA ASP A 131 -6.40 19.97 -3.34
C ASP A 131 -5.56 20.58 -2.20
N GLU A 132 -4.47 21.24 -2.60
CA GLU A 132 -3.52 21.98 -1.74
C GLU A 132 -4.15 23.18 -0.99
N ASN A 133 -5.48 23.36 -1.08
CA ASN A 133 -6.24 24.49 -0.55
C ASN A 133 -7.08 24.14 0.69
N ASP A 134 -7.25 22.86 1.04
CA ASP A 134 -8.09 22.49 2.17
C ASP A 134 -7.34 22.72 3.50
N ALA A 135 -7.92 23.57 4.36
CA ALA A 135 -7.22 24.14 5.53
C ALA A 135 -7.33 23.26 6.79
N ASP A 136 -7.84 22.04 6.65
CA ASP A 136 -8.11 21.11 7.73
C ASP A 136 -6.84 20.39 8.24
N VAL A 137 -6.91 19.93 9.49
CA VAL A 137 -5.79 19.25 10.16
C VAL A 137 -5.68 17.81 9.65
N GLN A 138 -4.83 17.61 8.64
CA GLN A 138 -4.57 16.31 8.03
C GLN A 138 -4.02 15.29 9.05
N SER A 139 -4.53 14.07 8.98
CA SER A 139 -4.02 12.93 9.75
C SER A 139 -2.58 12.57 9.32
N ALA A 140 -1.85 11.89 10.20
CA ALA A 140 -0.58 11.26 9.79
C ALA A 140 -0.78 10.26 8.64
N GLN A 141 -1.98 9.66 8.50
CA GLN A 141 -2.30 8.75 7.40
C GLN A 141 -2.46 9.45 6.05
N GLU A 142 -3.02 10.66 6.04
CA GLU A 142 -3.14 11.50 4.83
C GLU A 142 -1.80 12.10 4.42
N LEU A 143 -0.98 12.52 5.39
CA LEU A 143 0.41 12.95 5.15
C LEU A 143 1.32 11.83 4.60
N ALA A 144 0.91 10.56 4.77
CA ALA A 144 1.55 9.39 4.17
C ALA A 144 0.91 8.92 2.85
N GLY A 145 -0.06 9.66 2.30
CA GLY A 145 -0.89 9.24 1.18
C GLY A 145 -0.12 8.84 -0.09
N ASP A 146 1.06 9.44 -0.32
CA ASP A 146 1.95 9.07 -1.41
C ASP A 146 2.44 7.62 -1.33
N VAL A 147 2.71 7.10 -0.12
CA VAL A 147 3.10 5.71 0.09
C VAL A 147 2.00 4.75 -0.36
N LEU A 148 0.75 5.14 -0.13
CA LEU A 148 -0.43 4.36 -0.49
C LEU A 148 -0.86 4.51 -1.97
N ARG A 149 -0.09 5.18 -2.83
CA ARG A 149 -0.44 5.30 -4.27
C ARG A 149 -0.23 4.02 -5.08
N SER A 150 0.48 3.00 -4.61
CA SER A 150 0.81 1.81 -5.43
C SER A 150 -0.39 0.88 -5.67
N ARG A 151 -0.56 0.35 -6.88
CA ARG A 151 -1.58 -0.70 -7.16
C ARG A 151 -1.27 -2.04 -6.49
N ALA A 152 0.01 -2.34 -6.28
CA ALA A 152 0.46 -3.59 -5.68
C ALA A 152 0.43 -3.56 -4.14
N ALA A 153 0.52 -2.38 -3.52
CA ALA A 153 0.68 -2.24 -2.06
C ALA A 153 -0.15 -1.12 -1.38
N GLY A 154 -0.97 -0.37 -2.11
CA GLY A 154 -1.52 0.92 -1.69
C GLY A 154 -2.93 0.90 -1.10
N TYR A 155 -3.61 2.06 -1.12
CA TYR A 155 -4.91 2.26 -0.46
C TYR A 155 -6.03 1.34 -1.01
N ALA A 156 -5.90 0.88 -2.25
CA ALA A 156 -6.78 -0.10 -2.87
C ALA A 156 -5.95 -1.13 -3.64
N THR A 157 -6.25 -2.41 -3.48
CA THR A 157 -5.58 -3.50 -4.22
C THR A 157 -6.49 -4.72 -4.37
N VAL A 158 -6.12 -5.66 -5.24
CA VAL A 158 -6.88 -6.87 -5.58
C VAL A 158 -5.98 -8.11 -5.54
N SER A 159 -6.50 -9.22 -5.04
CA SER A 159 -5.77 -10.49 -4.93
C SER A 159 -5.32 -11.04 -6.30
N PRO A 160 -4.17 -11.72 -6.40
CA PRO A 160 -3.70 -12.46 -7.58
C PRO A 160 -4.73 -13.34 -8.30
N ASN A 161 -5.70 -13.92 -7.58
CA ASN A 161 -6.76 -14.75 -8.15
C ASN A 161 -8.06 -13.98 -8.50
N GLY A 162 -8.04 -12.65 -8.41
CA GLY A 162 -9.15 -11.76 -8.73
C GLY A 162 -10.37 -11.83 -7.80
N LYS A 163 -10.32 -12.54 -6.66
CA LYS A 163 -11.49 -12.80 -5.80
C LYS A 163 -11.69 -11.81 -4.65
N TYR A 164 -10.65 -11.12 -4.21
CA TYR A 164 -10.70 -10.21 -3.06
C TYR A 164 -10.24 -8.80 -3.47
N LEU A 165 -11.00 -7.80 -3.06
CA LEU A 165 -10.62 -6.38 -3.09
C LEU A 165 -10.29 -5.97 -1.65
N SER A 166 -9.21 -5.22 -1.40
CA SER A 166 -8.90 -4.67 -0.08
C SER A 166 -8.71 -3.16 -0.11
N LEU A 167 -9.28 -2.47 0.86
CA LEU A 167 -9.34 -1.00 0.95
C LEU A 167 -8.85 -0.51 2.32
N VAL A 168 -7.87 0.40 2.33
CA VAL A 168 -7.47 1.18 3.51
C VAL A 168 -8.39 2.39 3.62
N LEU A 169 -9.07 2.56 4.75
CA LEU A 169 -10.00 3.66 4.99
C LEU A 169 -9.34 4.79 5.79
N ARG A 170 -9.86 6.01 5.64
CA ARG A 170 -9.48 7.17 6.43
C ARG A 170 -9.65 6.84 7.93
N PRO A 171 -8.68 7.18 8.80
CA PRO A 171 -8.82 7.00 10.25
C PRO A 171 -10.11 7.67 10.77
N PRO A 172 -10.79 7.10 11.78
CA PRO A 172 -11.97 7.71 12.35
C PRO A 172 -11.62 9.05 13.01
N GLU A 173 -12.35 10.09 12.64
CA GLU A 173 -12.21 11.42 13.22
C GLU A 173 -12.62 11.42 14.69
N VAL A 174 -11.79 11.98 15.57
CA VAL A 174 -12.14 12.13 16.98
C VAL A 174 -13.04 13.36 17.13
N ALA A 175 -14.25 13.15 17.66
CA ALA A 175 -15.11 14.25 18.09
C ALA A 175 -14.54 14.89 19.36
N ASP A 176 -14.42 16.22 19.35
CA ASP A 176 -14.00 17.04 20.49
C ASP A 176 -15.05 18.14 20.73
N ASP A 177 -15.23 18.55 21.99
CA ASP A 177 -16.19 19.59 22.41
C ASP A 177 -15.68 21.01 22.13
N SER A 178 -14.56 21.16 21.41
CA SER A 178 -13.97 22.46 21.07
C SER A 178 -14.89 23.31 20.16
N PRO A 179 -15.03 24.62 20.42
CA PRO A 179 -15.84 25.53 19.60
C PRO A 179 -15.20 25.92 18.25
N ARG A 180 -14.38 25.04 17.67
CA ARG A 180 -13.86 25.09 16.31
C ARG A 180 -14.00 23.68 15.73
N PRO A 181 -14.63 23.48 14.55
CA PRO A 181 -14.87 22.16 13.97
C PRO A 181 -13.62 21.50 13.37
N ALA A 182 -12.44 21.71 13.94
CA ALA A 182 -11.20 21.06 13.54
C ALA A 182 -11.18 19.62 14.09
N ARG A 183 -11.71 18.69 13.29
CA ARG A 183 -11.80 17.25 13.57
C ARG A 183 -10.41 16.62 13.65
N GLN A 184 -9.84 16.60 14.85
CA GLN A 184 -8.47 16.12 15.08
C GLN A 184 -8.39 14.59 15.04
N THR A 185 -8.06 14.05 13.87
CA THR A 185 -7.35 12.78 13.77
C THR A 185 -5.96 12.90 14.41
N PRO A 186 -5.31 11.80 14.84
CA PRO A 186 -3.99 11.90 15.45
C PRO A 186 -2.94 12.40 14.44
N ALA A 187 -2.13 13.39 14.84
CA ALA A 187 -0.98 13.85 14.05
C ALA A 187 0.26 12.95 14.21
N VAL A 188 0.24 12.00 15.15
CA VAL A 188 1.34 11.09 15.46
C VAL A 188 1.14 9.75 14.72
N PRO A 189 2.14 9.26 13.94
CA PRO A 189 2.05 7.98 13.23
C PRO A 189 1.72 6.76 14.13
N ALA A 190 2.41 6.59 15.27
CA ALA A 190 2.15 5.50 16.22
C ALA A 190 0.73 5.51 16.85
N GLU A 191 0.06 6.66 16.84
CA GLU A 191 -1.29 6.83 17.41
C GLU A 191 -2.41 6.55 16.39
N GLN A 192 -2.08 6.37 15.10
CA GLN A 192 -3.08 6.02 14.07
C GLN A 192 -3.86 4.75 14.43
N ARG A 193 -5.15 4.76 14.12
CA ARG A 193 -6.04 3.60 14.11
C ARG A 193 -6.74 3.58 12.78
N THR A 194 -6.31 2.67 11.90
CA THR A 194 -6.74 2.66 10.50
C THR A 194 -7.54 1.39 10.24
N THR A 195 -8.70 1.52 9.60
CA THR A 195 -9.55 0.37 9.25
C THR A 195 -9.17 -0.12 7.85
N VAL A 196 -8.97 -1.43 7.70
CA VAL A 196 -8.79 -2.10 6.40
C VAL A 196 -9.96 -3.06 6.19
N VAL A 197 -10.60 -2.98 5.02
CA VAL A 197 -11.77 -3.80 4.65
C VAL A 197 -11.46 -4.63 3.43
N VAL A 198 -11.68 -5.94 3.53
CA VAL A 198 -11.62 -6.89 2.42
C VAL A 198 -13.03 -7.27 1.99
N LEU A 199 -13.34 -7.07 0.71
CA LEU A 199 -14.59 -7.46 0.06
C LEU A 199 -14.38 -8.66 -0.87
N ASP A 200 -15.39 -9.51 -1.01
CA ASP A 200 -15.51 -10.47 -2.10
C ASP A 200 -15.77 -9.70 -3.42
N ALA A 201 -14.82 -9.78 -4.35
CA ALA A 201 -14.80 -9.03 -5.59
C ALA A 201 -15.90 -9.45 -6.58
N VAL A 202 -16.60 -10.56 -6.34
CA VAL A 202 -17.72 -11.02 -7.17
C VAL A 202 -19.04 -10.43 -6.69
N SER A 203 -19.27 -10.37 -5.38
CA SER A 203 -20.56 -10.01 -4.77
C SER A 203 -20.58 -8.70 -3.95
N GLY A 204 -19.44 -8.04 -3.75
CA GLY A 204 -19.31 -6.80 -2.98
C GLY A 204 -19.47 -6.97 -1.47
N LYS A 205 -19.56 -8.20 -0.97
CA LYS A 205 -19.81 -8.48 0.46
C LYS A 205 -18.51 -8.42 1.27
N PRO A 206 -18.53 -7.91 2.51
CA PRO A 206 -17.37 -7.95 3.39
C PRO A 206 -16.99 -9.39 3.74
N VAL A 207 -15.71 -9.71 3.55
CA VAL A 207 -15.06 -10.97 3.92
C VAL A 207 -14.33 -10.82 5.25
N ARG A 208 -13.61 -9.71 5.43
CA ARG A 208 -12.88 -9.41 6.67
C ARG A 208 -12.73 -7.89 6.85
N THR A 209 -12.92 -7.42 8.08
CA THR A 209 -12.62 -6.04 8.49
C THR A 209 -11.64 -6.09 9.65
N VAL A 210 -10.61 -5.24 9.64
CA VAL A 210 -9.60 -5.16 10.71
C VAL A 210 -9.28 -3.71 11.03
N GLU A 211 -9.11 -3.40 12.32
CA GLU A 211 -8.48 -2.17 12.77
C GLU A 211 -7.01 -2.47 13.08
N VAL A 212 -6.09 -1.66 12.53
CA VAL A 212 -4.65 -1.78 12.79
C VAL A 212 -4.13 -0.56 13.54
N SER A 213 -3.10 -0.78 14.36
CA SER A 213 -2.44 0.27 15.15
C SER A 213 -1.11 0.68 14.52
N GLY A 214 -0.82 1.98 14.57
CA GLY A 214 0.30 2.58 13.85
C GLY A 214 -0.08 2.97 12.42
N LEU A 215 0.77 3.79 11.80
CA LEU A 215 0.56 4.32 10.47
C LEU A 215 0.61 3.19 9.44
N VAL A 216 -0.41 3.06 8.58
CA VAL A 216 -0.39 2.08 7.48
C VAL A 216 0.55 2.60 6.40
N LEU A 217 1.61 1.84 6.12
CA LEU A 217 2.54 2.11 5.02
C LEU A 217 2.15 1.35 3.75
N GLY A 218 1.45 0.22 3.88
CA GLY A 218 0.92 -0.52 2.75
C GLY A 218 0.06 -1.71 3.16
N GLN A 219 -0.64 -2.28 2.18
CA GLN A 219 -1.41 -3.53 2.29
C GLN A 219 -1.25 -4.36 1.02
N ALA A 220 -1.24 -5.68 1.12
CA ALA A 220 -1.15 -6.56 -0.04
C ALA A 220 -2.05 -7.79 0.15
N LEU A 221 -2.63 -8.29 -0.94
CA LEU A 221 -3.47 -9.49 -0.93
C LEU A 221 -2.74 -10.67 -1.57
N THR A 222 -2.64 -11.80 -0.88
CA THR A 222 -2.32 -13.08 -1.53
C THR A 222 -3.60 -13.69 -2.14
N SER A 223 -3.58 -14.97 -2.50
CA SER A 223 -4.79 -15.69 -2.93
C SER A 223 -5.81 -15.91 -1.80
N ASP A 224 -5.40 -15.81 -0.54
CA ASP A 224 -6.13 -16.29 0.64
C ASP A 224 -5.93 -15.45 1.92
N SER A 225 -5.06 -14.44 1.91
CA SER A 225 -4.63 -13.69 3.08
C SER A 225 -4.42 -12.21 2.77
N LEU A 226 -4.82 -11.32 3.67
CA LEU A 226 -4.44 -9.92 3.69
C LEU A 226 -3.17 -9.74 4.51
N ALA A 227 -2.19 -9.03 3.97
CA ALA A 227 -1.04 -8.48 4.69
C ALA A 227 -1.24 -6.96 4.86
N VAL A 228 -0.95 -6.42 6.06
CA VAL A 228 -0.92 -4.97 6.31
C VAL A 228 0.39 -4.61 7.01
N GLU A 229 1.12 -3.64 6.47
CA GLU A 229 2.30 -3.05 7.10
C GLU A 229 1.92 -1.82 7.91
N THR A 230 2.26 -1.80 9.20
CA THR A 230 2.19 -0.59 10.03
C THR A 230 3.52 -0.22 10.70
N ALA A 231 3.67 1.07 11.02
CA ALA A 231 4.85 1.62 11.66
C ALA A 231 4.54 2.74 12.67
N ASP A 232 5.47 2.98 13.59
CA ASP A 232 5.48 4.10 14.54
C ASP A 232 5.95 5.43 13.91
N ALA A 233 6.34 5.42 12.62
CA ALA A 233 6.87 6.55 11.87
C ALA A 233 6.55 6.43 10.36
N TYR A 234 6.85 7.47 9.58
CA TYR A 234 6.66 7.53 8.11
C TYR A 234 7.60 6.62 7.29
N TYR A 235 8.12 5.54 7.87
CA TYR A 235 9.00 4.55 7.25
C TYR A 235 9.11 3.32 8.18
N PRO A 236 9.38 2.11 7.69
CA PRO A 236 9.38 0.90 8.54
C PRO A 236 10.67 0.74 9.35
N ALA A 237 11.81 1.17 8.83
CA ALA A 237 13.12 0.98 9.45
C ALA A 237 13.32 1.76 10.77
N GLY A 238 14.23 1.28 11.61
CA GLY A 238 14.73 2.04 12.77
C GLY A 238 13.63 2.49 13.74
N ALA A 239 13.41 3.81 13.82
CA ALA A 239 12.39 4.41 14.69
C ALA A 239 10.94 3.96 14.37
N GLY A 240 10.68 3.55 13.13
CA GLY A 240 9.35 3.09 12.71
C GLY A 240 8.95 1.70 13.18
N LYS A 241 9.90 0.84 13.57
CA LYS A 241 9.64 -0.51 14.12
C LYS A 241 8.66 -1.35 13.29
N GLY A 242 8.76 -1.26 11.96
CA GLY A 242 7.80 -1.78 10.99
C GLY A 242 7.35 -3.21 11.28
N ARG A 243 6.03 -3.45 11.14
CA ARG A 243 5.40 -4.74 11.37
C ARG A 243 4.45 -5.06 10.23
N ILE A 244 4.60 -6.25 9.65
CA ILE A 244 3.60 -6.83 8.77
C ILE A 244 2.72 -7.77 9.59
N SER A 245 1.41 -7.57 9.53
CA SER A 245 0.39 -8.42 10.15
C SER A 245 -0.40 -9.15 9.07
N ILE A 246 -0.58 -10.47 9.23
CA ILE A 246 -1.24 -11.34 8.24
C ILE A 246 -2.59 -11.80 8.79
N PHE A 247 -3.61 -11.68 7.95
CA PHE A 247 -5.01 -11.93 8.26
C PHE A 247 -5.61 -12.89 7.23
N SER A 248 -5.91 -14.13 7.63
CA SER A 248 -6.55 -15.12 6.73
C SER A 248 -7.94 -14.65 6.25
N LEU A 249 -8.25 -14.89 4.98
CA LEU A 249 -9.54 -14.63 4.34
C LEU A 249 -10.38 -15.91 4.22
N THR A 250 -9.74 -17.09 4.33
CA THR A 250 -10.41 -18.39 4.48
C THR A 250 -10.88 -18.63 5.92
N GLU A 251 -10.18 -18.06 6.90
CA GLU A 251 -10.55 -18.06 8.32
C GLU A 251 -10.61 -16.61 8.88
N PRO A 252 -11.64 -15.80 8.53
CA PRO A 252 -11.73 -14.40 8.95
C PRO A 252 -11.77 -14.18 10.47
N SER A 253 -12.18 -15.19 11.25
CA SER A 253 -12.21 -15.16 12.71
C SER A 253 -10.89 -15.56 13.38
N ALA A 254 -9.92 -16.10 12.63
CA ALA A 254 -8.62 -16.48 13.19
C ALA A 254 -7.79 -15.23 13.57
N PRO A 255 -7.04 -15.26 14.70
CA PRO A 255 -6.17 -14.16 15.09
C PRO A 255 -5.01 -14.00 14.08
N PRO A 256 -4.50 -12.77 13.87
CA PRO A 256 -3.40 -12.55 12.94
C PRO A 256 -2.08 -13.10 13.45
N THR A 257 -1.22 -13.53 12.53
CA THR A 257 0.22 -13.64 12.76
C THR A 257 0.90 -12.30 12.42
N SER A 258 2.12 -12.06 12.90
CA SER A 258 2.90 -10.89 12.46
C SER A 258 4.40 -11.11 12.58
N PHE A 259 5.17 -10.38 11.78
CA PHE A 259 6.63 -10.32 11.84
C PHE A 259 7.11 -8.87 11.69
N THR A 260 8.33 -8.59 12.16
CA THR A 260 8.95 -7.26 12.06
C THR A 260 9.73 -7.12 10.75
N THR A 261 9.67 -5.95 10.13
CA THR A 261 10.38 -5.61 8.90
C THR A 261 11.04 -4.23 8.99
N GLY A 262 12.15 -4.05 8.27
CA GLY A 262 12.73 -2.73 7.95
C GLY A 262 12.65 -2.39 6.46
N LEU A 263 12.02 -3.26 5.68
CA LEU A 263 11.74 -3.14 4.24
C LEU A 263 10.24 -2.90 4.04
N TRP A 264 9.90 -2.05 3.08
CA TRP A 264 8.52 -1.66 2.76
C TRP A 264 7.77 -2.80 2.12
N LEU A 265 6.49 -2.98 2.46
CA LEU A 265 5.59 -3.87 1.72
C LEU A 265 5.33 -3.25 0.33
N ALA A 266 5.80 -3.92 -0.72
CA ALA A 266 5.73 -3.44 -2.10
C ALA A 266 4.81 -4.29 -3.01
N GLY A 267 4.38 -5.46 -2.54
CA GLY A 267 3.33 -6.24 -3.19
C GLY A 267 3.24 -7.68 -2.68
N SER A 268 2.56 -8.52 -3.45
CA SER A 268 2.31 -9.92 -3.14
C SER A 268 2.22 -10.78 -4.39
N GLY A 269 2.71 -12.02 -4.28
CA GLY A 269 2.31 -13.13 -5.14
C GLY A 269 1.19 -13.94 -4.48
N LYS A 270 0.87 -15.11 -5.05
CA LYS A 270 -0.25 -15.97 -4.62
C LYS A 270 -0.19 -16.45 -3.18
N SER A 271 1.00 -16.56 -2.59
CA SER A 271 1.24 -17.08 -1.24
C SER A 271 2.50 -16.49 -0.57
N SER A 272 3.00 -15.37 -1.09
CA SER A 272 4.25 -14.72 -0.66
C SER A 272 4.13 -13.20 -0.78
N LEU A 273 4.96 -12.47 -0.03
CA LEU A 273 5.02 -11.01 -0.04
C LEU A 273 6.33 -10.54 -0.67
N LEU A 274 6.27 -9.34 -1.27
CA LEU A 274 7.40 -8.67 -1.90
C LEU A 274 7.75 -7.43 -1.08
N LEU A 275 8.96 -7.42 -0.51
CA LEU A 275 9.44 -6.34 0.36
C LEU A 275 10.55 -5.54 -0.32
N SER A 276 10.39 -4.23 -0.50
CA SER A 276 11.32 -3.37 -1.20
C SER A 276 12.23 -2.60 -0.24
N SER A 277 13.46 -2.32 -0.67
CA SER A 277 14.38 -1.39 0.01
C SER A 277 13.96 0.08 -0.10
N GLN A 278 12.89 0.39 -0.85
CA GLN A 278 12.36 1.73 -1.11
C GLN A 278 10.81 1.72 -1.07
N PRO A 279 10.12 2.86 -0.88
CA PRO A 279 8.66 2.93 -0.87
C PRO A 279 8.02 2.38 -2.15
N ALA A 280 6.84 1.77 -2.04
CA ALA A 280 6.13 1.15 -3.17
C ALA A 280 5.68 2.12 -4.28
N HIS A 281 5.77 3.44 -4.06
CA HIS A 281 5.47 4.50 -5.02
C HIS A 281 6.72 5.12 -5.66
N SER A 282 7.93 4.92 -5.10
CA SER A 282 9.16 5.57 -5.60
C SER A 282 9.77 4.85 -6.81
N HIS A 283 8.99 3.97 -7.42
CA HIS A 283 9.36 3.23 -8.63
C HIS A 283 9.15 4.12 -9.85
N ASP A 284 10.21 4.84 -10.23
CA ASP A 284 10.35 5.47 -11.55
C ASP A 284 11.28 4.64 -12.45
N THR A 285 11.38 4.98 -13.74
CA THR A 285 12.21 4.24 -14.70
C THR A 285 13.72 4.53 -14.58
N ALA A 286 14.13 5.42 -13.68
CA ALA A 286 15.52 5.84 -13.48
C ALA A 286 16.15 5.27 -12.19
N THR A 287 15.34 4.80 -11.26
CA THR A 287 15.75 4.23 -9.97
C THR A 287 15.45 2.72 -9.91
N THR A 288 16.24 2.00 -9.12
CA THR A 288 15.97 0.59 -8.84
C THR A 288 16.14 0.28 -7.36
N SER A 289 15.40 -0.73 -6.90
CA SER A 289 15.44 -1.25 -5.54
C SER A 289 15.93 -2.70 -5.51
N THR A 290 16.18 -3.19 -4.29
CA THR A 290 16.26 -4.63 -4.04
C THR A 290 14.92 -5.08 -3.46
N VAL A 291 14.26 -6.00 -4.17
CA VAL A 291 13.02 -6.65 -3.70
C VAL A 291 13.36 -7.99 -3.09
N THR A 292 12.85 -8.26 -1.90
CA THR A 292 13.00 -9.53 -1.19
C THR A 292 11.65 -10.22 -1.11
N GLN A 293 11.56 -11.44 -1.63
CA GLN A 293 10.38 -12.28 -1.50
C GLN A 293 10.43 -13.03 -0.18
N VAL A 294 9.33 -13.01 0.58
CA VAL A 294 9.18 -13.71 1.85
C VAL A 294 7.88 -14.51 1.90
N ASP A 295 7.84 -15.54 2.75
CA ASP A 295 6.57 -16.18 3.12
C ASP A 295 5.76 -15.33 4.12
N LEU A 296 4.55 -15.79 4.46
CA LEU A 296 3.65 -15.13 5.41
C LEU A 296 4.16 -15.13 6.88
N HIS A 297 5.36 -15.63 7.13
CA HIS A 297 6.04 -15.57 8.42
C HIS A 297 7.34 -14.74 8.37
N GLY A 298 7.61 -14.07 7.24
CA GLY A 298 8.79 -13.22 7.05
C GLY A 298 10.07 -13.99 6.72
N LYS A 299 9.98 -15.30 6.46
CA LYS A 299 11.14 -16.10 6.04
C LYS A 299 11.50 -15.78 4.59
N HIS A 300 12.78 -15.52 4.35
CA HIS A 300 13.33 -15.32 3.00
C HIS A 300 13.04 -16.49 2.06
N LEU A 301 12.63 -16.17 0.83
CA LEU A 301 12.44 -17.10 -0.28
C LEU A 301 13.35 -16.77 -1.47
N ALA A 302 13.40 -15.50 -1.89
CA ALA A 302 14.19 -15.03 -3.04
C ALA A 302 14.56 -13.54 -2.91
N THR A 303 15.48 -13.07 -3.76
CA THR A 303 15.86 -11.66 -3.85
C THR A 303 16.05 -11.26 -5.31
N PHE A 304 15.51 -10.10 -5.69
CA PHE A 304 15.57 -9.52 -7.03
C PHE A 304 16.27 -8.16 -6.95
N THR A 305 17.50 -8.09 -7.46
CA THR A 305 18.25 -6.84 -7.63
C THR A 305 17.81 -6.12 -8.90
N ASN A 306 18.14 -4.82 -9.00
CA ASN A 306 17.83 -3.97 -10.14
C ASN A 306 16.31 -3.90 -10.45
N SER A 307 15.47 -4.01 -9.43
CA SER A 307 14.01 -4.01 -9.57
C SER A 307 13.52 -2.58 -9.82
N SER A 308 13.00 -2.32 -11.01
CA SER A 308 12.48 -1.01 -11.40
C SER A 308 11.03 -0.81 -10.98
N GLU A 309 10.23 -1.88 -10.90
CA GLU A 309 8.79 -1.82 -10.63
C GLU A 309 8.27 -3.16 -10.06
N ILE A 310 7.29 -3.10 -9.15
CA ILE A 310 6.51 -4.26 -8.71
C ILE A 310 5.11 -4.14 -9.29
N LEU A 311 4.72 -5.11 -10.11
CA LEU A 311 3.41 -5.16 -10.77
C LEU A 311 2.42 -5.98 -9.92
N LEU A 312 1.21 -5.45 -9.80
CA LEU A 312 0.05 -6.07 -9.15
C LEU A 312 -0.16 -7.51 -9.66
N GLY A 313 -0.10 -8.49 -8.74
CA GLY A 313 -0.19 -9.93 -9.07
C GLY A 313 1.07 -10.73 -8.76
N GLY A 314 2.19 -10.04 -8.49
CA GLY A 314 3.43 -10.67 -8.02
C GLY A 314 4.49 -10.79 -9.11
N TRP A 315 4.56 -9.82 -10.02
CA TRP A 315 5.67 -9.70 -10.96
C TRP A 315 6.64 -8.59 -10.55
N VAL A 316 7.92 -8.80 -10.79
CA VAL A 316 8.98 -7.79 -10.58
C VAL A 316 9.62 -7.49 -11.92
N ARG A 317 9.45 -6.27 -12.42
CA ARG A 317 10.15 -5.76 -13.60
C ARG A 317 11.54 -5.27 -13.17
N ARG A 318 12.55 -5.58 -13.96
CA ARG A 318 13.95 -5.27 -13.71
C ARG A 318 14.57 -4.61 -14.93
N CYS A 319 15.47 -3.65 -14.70
CA CYS A 319 16.27 -3.04 -15.74
C CYS A 319 17.76 -3.23 -15.43
N THR A 320 18.53 -3.84 -16.35
CA THR A 320 19.96 -4.09 -16.15
C THR A 320 20.75 -3.49 -17.29
N TYR A 321 21.62 -2.53 -16.97
CA TYR A 321 22.55 -1.95 -17.92
C TYR A 321 23.64 -2.95 -18.30
N LEU A 322 23.82 -3.16 -19.60
CA LEU A 322 24.80 -4.06 -20.20
C LEU A 322 25.91 -3.22 -20.84
N PRO A 323 27.04 -2.99 -20.16
CA PRO A 323 28.07 -2.07 -20.64
C PRO A 323 28.73 -2.52 -21.96
N ASP A 324 28.81 -3.82 -22.20
CA ASP A 324 29.36 -4.40 -23.44
C ASP A 324 28.40 -4.29 -24.64
N GLU A 325 27.12 -4.01 -24.39
CA GLU A 325 26.06 -3.82 -25.41
C GLU A 325 25.56 -2.36 -25.49
N ASP A 326 26.11 -1.43 -24.68
CA ASP A 326 25.69 -0.02 -24.48
C ASP A 326 24.16 0.17 -24.42
N ARG A 327 23.48 -0.70 -23.66
CA ARG A 327 22.00 -0.68 -23.56
C ARG A 327 21.50 -1.16 -22.21
N ILE A 328 20.24 -0.86 -21.94
CA ILE A 328 19.49 -1.46 -20.83
C ILE A 328 18.70 -2.67 -21.37
N ARG A 329 18.85 -3.83 -20.72
CA ARG A 329 17.95 -4.97 -20.86
C ARG A 329 16.80 -4.82 -19.88
N TRP A 330 15.59 -5.13 -20.34
CA TRP A 330 14.39 -5.16 -19.51
C TRP A 330 13.87 -6.59 -19.37
N GLU A 331 13.53 -7.01 -18.16
CA GLU A 331 13.01 -8.34 -17.87
C GLU A 331 11.90 -8.29 -16.82
N VAL A 332 10.85 -9.10 -17.00
CA VAL A 332 9.84 -9.33 -15.96
C VAL A 332 10.04 -10.71 -15.34
N VAL A 333 10.14 -10.77 -14.02
CA VAL A 333 10.16 -12.02 -13.24
C VAL A 333 8.78 -12.25 -12.66
N ASP A 334 8.17 -13.40 -12.97
CA ASP A 334 7.03 -13.89 -12.20
C ASP A 334 7.52 -14.52 -10.89
N THR A 335 7.17 -13.92 -9.76
CA THR A 335 7.57 -14.43 -8.44
C THR A 335 6.73 -15.62 -7.98
N ASN A 336 5.67 -15.98 -8.72
CA ASN A 336 4.85 -17.17 -8.46
C ASN A 336 5.46 -18.46 -9.03
N SER A 337 6.05 -18.41 -10.23
CA SER A 337 6.69 -19.55 -10.91
C SER A 337 8.22 -19.51 -10.95
N GLY A 338 8.82 -18.32 -10.79
CA GLY A 338 10.24 -18.06 -11.05
C GLY A 338 10.56 -17.82 -12.53
N THR A 339 9.57 -17.79 -13.41
CA THR A 339 9.76 -17.60 -14.86
C THR A 339 10.20 -16.16 -15.18
N VAL A 340 11.14 -16.01 -16.12
CA VAL A 340 11.69 -14.71 -16.54
C VAL A 340 11.37 -14.47 -18.01
N TYR A 341 10.76 -13.31 -18.29
CA TYR A 341 10.36 -12.85 -19.62
C TYR A 341 11.27 -11.70 -20.05
N ASN A 342 11.75 -11.72 -21.29
CA ASN A 342 12.60 -10.66 -21.83
C ASN A 342 11.77 -9.60 -22.58
N GLU A 343 11.86 -8.34 -22.16
CA GLU A 343 11.19 -7.19 -22.79
C GLU A 343 12.06 -6.48 -23.84
N ASP A 344 13.20 -7.06 -24.26
CA ASP A 344 14.04 -6.56 -25.36
C ASP A 344 13.31 -6.55 -26.73
N THR A 345 12.44 -7.53 -26.97
CA THR A 345 11.71 -7.73 -28.25
C THR A 345 10.19 -7.68 -28.12
N ASP A 346 9.68 -7.87 -26.91
CA ASP A 346 8.26 -7.91 -26.57
C ASP A 346 7.98 -6.91 -25.42
N SER A 347 6.73 -6.57 -25.19
CA SER A 347 6.30 -5.64 -24.14
C SER A 347 5.33 -6.33 -23.20
N ALA A 348 5.63 -6.36 -21.91
CA ALA A 348 4.71 -6.81 -20.88
C ALA A 348 3.87 -5.63 -20.38
N VAL A 349 2.56 -5.77 -20.39
CA VAL A 349 1.64 -4.69 -20.01
C VAL A 349 0.60 -5.23 -19.03
N ALA A 350 0.45 -4.58 -17.88
CA ALA A 350 -0.57 -4.94 -16.89
C ALA A 350 -1.98 -4.77 -17.50
N ARG A 351 -2.78 -5.84 -17.48
CA ARG A 351 -4.14 -5.88 -18.05
C ARG A 351 -5.05 -6.78 -17.19
N ARG A 352 -6.37 -6.63 -17.34
CA ARG A 352 -7.30 -7.69 -16.90
C ARG A 352 -7.19 -8.88 -17.84
N VAL A 353 -7.10 -10.06 -17.26
CA VAL A 353 -7.29 -11.36 -17.93
C VAL A 353 -8.51 -12.06 -17.30
N PRO A 354 -9.07 -13.15 -17.88
CA PRO A 354 -10.31 -13.75 -17.39
C PRO A 354 -10.30 -14.13 -15.89
N THR A 355 -9.13 -14.47 -15.36
CA THR A 355 -8.87 -14.86 -13.97
C THR A 355 -8.58 -13.70 -13.01
N GLY A 356 -8.41 -12.45 -13.47
CA GLY A 356 -8.09 -11.30 -12.61
C GLY A 356 -6.88 -10.51 -13.13
N PRO A 357 -5.90 -10.16 -12.26
CA PRO A 357 -4.66 -9.54 -12.69
C PRO A 357 -3.88 -10.41 -13.68
N GLY A 358 -3.31 -9.77 -14.70
CA GLY A 358 -2.54 -10.41 -15.75
C GLY A 358 -1.55 -9.49 -16.43
N LEU A 359 -0.61 -10.11 -17.16
CA LEU A 359 0.27 -9.42 -18.08
C LEU A 359 -0.08 -9.83 -19.51
N LEU A 360 -0.34 -8.85 -20.37
CA LEU A 360 -0.41 -9.05 -21.81
C LEU A 360 0.99 -8.92 -22.40
N ILE A 361 1.44 -9.93 -23.14
CA ILE A 361 2.73 -9.93 -23.84
C ILE A 361 2.48 -9.69 -25.32
N SER A 362 2.86 -8.51 -25.81
CA SER A 362 2.76 -8.10 -27.21
C SER A 362 4.14 -8.00 -27.86
N GLN A 363 4.19 -8.15 -29.19
CA GLN A 363 5.39 -7.80 -29.95
C GLN A 363 5.68 -6.30 -29.82
N VAL A 364 6.93 -5.90 -29.58
CA VAL A 364 7.31 -4.48 -29.72
C VAL A 364 7.37 -4.09 -31.20
N VAL A 365 6.72 -2.98 -31.52
CA VAL A 365 6.89 -2.27 -32.79
C VAL A 365 7.51 -0.89 -32.52
N ILE A 366 8.15 -0.32 -33.54
CA ILE A 366 8.70 1.04 -33.48
C ILE A 366 7.82 1.95 -34.33
N ASN A 367 7.34 3.05 -33.75
CA ASN A 367 6.45 3.99 -34.44
C ASN A 367 7.20 4.97 -35.34
N ASP A 368 6.45 5.84 -36.02
CA ASP A 368 6.96 6.87 -36.94
C ASP A 368 7.96 7.86 -36.30
N LYS A 369 7.91 7.99 -34.97
CA LYS A 369 8.77 8.88 -34.16
C LYS A 369 9.93 8.15 -33.49
N GLY A 370 10.06 6.83 -33.68
CA GLY A 370 11.12 6.02 -33.09
C GLY A 370 10.84 5.48 -31.68
N TYR A 371 9.64 5.67 -31.12
CA TYR A 371 9.27 5.12 -29.82
C TYR A 371 8.82 3.66 -29.93
N ARG A 372 8.99 2.89 -28.85
CA ARG A 372 8.47 1.52 -28.70
C ARG A 372 6.98 1.58 -28.40
N GLU A 373 6.17 0.82 -29.14
CA GLU A 373 4.75 0.64 -28.91
C GLU A 373 4.39 -0.86 -28.83
N ALA A 374 3.30 -1.18 -28.16
CA ALA A 374 2.76 -2.53 -28.10
C ALA A 374 2.04 -2.87 -29.41
N GLY A 375 2.63 -3.77 -30.19
CA GLY A 375 2.05 -4.31 -31.42
C GLY A 375 1.17 -5.54 -31.14
N THR A 376 1.22 -6.51 -32.06
CA THR A 376 0.36 -7.70 -32.03
C THR A 376 0.51 -8.50 -30.72
N PRO A 377 -0.58 -8.75 -29.97
CA PRO A 377 -0.59 -9.66 -28.82
C PRO A 377 -0.11 -11.06 -29.19
N ARG A 378 0.82 -11.62 -28.40
CA ARG A 378 1.34 -12.99 -28.57
C ARG A 378 0.71 -13.99 -27.61
N PHE A 379 0.66 -13.63 -26.33
CA PHE A 379 0.11 -14.42 -25.24
C PHE A 379 -0.23 -13.52 -24.05
N TRP A 380 -0.92 -14.05 -23.06
CA TRP A 380 -1.08 -13.43 -21.75
C TRP A 380 -0.72 -14.40 -20.61
N LEU A 381 -0.51 -13.84 -19.42
CA LEU A 381 -0.18 -14.54 -18.17
C LEU A 381 -1.18 -14.07 -17.10
N SER A 382 -1.54 -14.92 -16.13
CA SER A 382 -2.30 -14.51 -14.95
C SER A 382 -1.53 -14.68 -13.66
N ALA A 383 -1.78 -13.76 -12.73
CA ALA A 383 -1.33 -13.88 -11.35
C ALA A 383 -1.96 -15.10 -10.63
N ALA A 384 -3.01 -15.70 -11.20
CA ALA A 384 -3.65 -16.91 -10.70
C ALA A 384 -2.87 -18.21 -11.08
N ASP A 385 -2.15 -18.23 -12.20
CA ASP A 385 -1.59 -19.46 -12.80
C ASP A 385 -0.09 -19.65 -12.54
N ASP A 386 0.45 -20.79 -12.97
CA ASP A 386 1.84 -21.23 -12.80
C ASP A 386 2.85 -20.59 -13.77
N GLY A 387 2.51 -19.44 -14.35
CA GLY A 387 3.33 -18.71 -15.32
C GLY A 387 3.19 -19.27 -16.74
N HIS A 388 2.07 -19.91 -17.09
CA HIS A 388 1.92 -20.51 -18.41
C HIS A 388 1.36 -19.52 -19.44
N HIS A 389 1.80 -19.68 -20.70
CA HIS A 389 1.42 -18.77 -21.77
C HIS A 389 0.02 -19.10 -22.29
N HIS A 390 -0.95 -18.23 -22.04
CA HIS A 390 -2.28 -18.30 -22.64
C HIS A 390 -2.31 -17.66 -24.03
N THR A 391 -2.82 -18.38 -25.03
CA THR A 391 -2.88 -17.91 -26.44
C THR A 391 -4.31 -17.78 -26.98
N GLU A 392 -5.28 -18.17 -26.17
CA GLU A 392 -6.71 -18.04 -26.43
C GLU A 392 -7.22 -16.63 -26.18
N ASN A 393 -8.28 -16.26 -26.91
CA ASN A 393 -9.03 -15.02 -26.78
C ASN A 393 -8.16 -13.74 -26.95
N LEU A 394 -7.06 -13.80 -27.69
CA LEU A 394 -6.13 -12.68 -27.89
C LEU A 394 -6.75 -11.50 -28.66
N GLU A 395 -7.84 -11.72 -29.39
CA GLU A 395 -8.61 -10.68 -30.04
C GLU A 395 -9.31 -9.72 -29.08
N GLN A 396 -9.54 -10.09 -27.82
CA GLN A 396 -10.06 -9.18 -26.79
C GLN A 396 -9.09 -8.01 -26.49
N PHE A 397 -7.82 -8.13 -26.86
CA PHE A 397 -6.76 -7.14 -26.61
C PHE A 397 -6.36 -6.33 -27.85
N LYS A 398 -7.04 -6.48 -28.99
CA LYS A 398 -6.64 -5.85 -30.26
C LYS A 398 -7.29 -4.48 -30.55
N ASN A 399 -8.22 -4.05 -29.69
CA ASN A 399 -9.13 -2.92 -29.95
C ASN A 399 -9.19 -1.90 -28.78
N ASN A 400 -8.20 -1.89 -27.88
CA ASN A 400 -8.11 -0.98 -26.73
C ASN A 400 -6.85 -0.13 -26.82
#